data_AF-A0A3E1KC23-F1
#
_entry.id   AF-A0A3E1KC23-F1
#
_cell.length_a   1.000
_cell.length_b   1.000
_cell.length_c   1.000
_cell.angle_alpha   90.00
_cell.angle_beta   90.00
_cell.angle_gamma   90.00
#
_symmetry.space_group_name_H-M   'P 1'
#
loop_
_entity.id
_entity.type
_entity.pdbx_description
1 polymer ?
#
loop_
_entity_poly.entity_id
_entity_poly.type
_entity_poly.pdbx_seq_one_letter_code
_entity_poly.pdbx_strand_id
1 'polypeptide(L)' 'MYVCVCNAVTERTIRNLVAEGYHTLDEIQALTGCSGSCGRCRDHAEAVIEASLARPVRPSLPVVDPSNDFPLLNTA' A
#
# COMPACT_ATOMS: atom_id res chain seq x y z
N MET A 1 11.22 -1.92 -6.96
CA MET A 1 12.63 -2.27 -6.65
C MET A 1 12.75 -2.75 -5.21
N TYR A 2 13.86 -3.39 -4.84
CA TYR A 2 14.15 -3.76 -3.44
C TYR A 2 14.53 -2.51 -2.65
N VAL A 3 13.93 -2.37 -1.47
CA VAL A 3 14.26 -1.33 -0.49
C VAL A 3 15.16 -1.93 0.58
N CYS A 4 14.81 -3.12 1.11
CA CYS A 4 15.65 -3.86 2.06
C CYS A 4 16.11 -5.17 1.44
N VAL A 5 17.43 -5.31 1.23
CA VAL A 5 18.01 -6.56 0.70
C VAL A 5 18.06 -7.65 1.77
N CYS A 6 18.35 -7.30 3.03
CA CYS A 6 18.45 -8.26 4.14
C CYS A 6 17.17 -9.07 4.34
N ASN A 7 16.00 -8.42 4.23
CA ASN A 7 14.70 -9.01 4.47
C ASN A 7 13.83 -9.08 3.20
N ALA A 8 14.45 -8.93 2.02
CA ALA A 8 13.79 -8.98 0.72
C ALA A 8 12.52 -8.08 0.61
N VAL A 9 12.54 -6.90 1.24
CA VAL A 9 11.40 -5.97 1.23
C VAL A 9 11.47 -5.09 -0.01
N THR A 10 10.38 -5.03 -0.76
CA THR A 10 10.28 -4.22 -1.97
C THR A 10 9.51 -2.92 -1.72
N GLU A 11 9.69 -1.92 -2.59
CA GLU A 11 8.85 -0.72 -2.57
C GLU A 11 7.37 -1.04 -2.70
N ARG A 12 7.01 -2.09 -3.45
CA ARG A 12 5.62 -2.52 -3.60
C ARG A 12 5.07 -3.02 -2.26
N THR A 13 5.88 -3.77 -1.51
CA THR A 13 5.53 -4.23 -0.16
C THR A 13 5.25 -3.05 0.75
N ILE A 14 6.15 -2.06 0.80
CA ILE A 14 5.97 -0.86 1.63
C ILE A 14 4.72 -0.08 1.21
N ARG A 15 4.53 0.14 -0.10
CA ARG A 15 3.34 0.83 -0.63
C ARG A 15 2.03 0.14 -0.28
N ASN A 16 1.99 -1.19 -0.33
CA ASN A 16 0.81 -1.96 0.05
C ASN A 16 0.51 -1.81 1.55
N LEU A 17 1.53 -1.94 2.41
CA LEU A 17 1.37 -1.75 3.85
C LEU A 17 0.92 -0.33 4.20
N VAL A 18 1.43 0.69 3.51
CA VAL A 18 0.94 2.07 3.67
C VAL A 18 -0.53 2.20 3.25
N ALA A 19 -0.94 1.54 2.17
CA ALA A 19 -2.34 1.52 1.75
C ALA A 19 -3.25 0.75 2.73
N GLU A 20 -2.70 -0.21 3.47
CA GLU A 20 -3.38 -0.97 4.53
C GLU A 20 -3.48 -0.21 5.87
N GLY A 21 -2.78 0.93 6.00
CA GLY A 21 -2.85 1.80 7.18
C GLY A 21 -1.58 1.87 8.04
N TYR A 22 -0.48 1.20 7.62
CA TYR A 22 0.80 1.28 8.32
C TYR A 22 1.60 2.47 7.83
N HIS A 23 1.72 3.50 8.66
CA HIS A 23 2.21 4.82 8.24
C HIS A 23 3.57 5.19 8.81
N THR A 24 4.14 4.32 9.66
CA THR A 24 5.45 4.55 10.28
C THR A 24 6.44 3.46 9.92
N LEU A 25 7.73 3.80 9.95
CA LEU A 25 8.78 2.81 9.73
C LEU A 25 8.74 1.71 10.80
N ASP A 26 8.46 2.05 12.06
CA ASP A 26 8.45 1.09 13.16
C ASP A 26 7.36 0.02 12.97
N GLU A 27 6.17 0.39 12.51
CA GLU A 27 5.10 -0.54 12.15
C GLU A 27 5.51 -1.47 11.01
N ILE A 28 6.06 -0.90 9.93
CA ILE A 28 6.49 -1.67 8.76
C ILE A 28 7.68 -2.58 9.11
N GLN A 29 8.59 -2.11 9.97
CA GLN A 29 9.70 -2.88 10.50
C GLN A 29 9.21 -4.07 11.34
N ALA A 30 8.21 -3.88 12.20
CA ALA A 30 7.65 -4.95 13.00
C ALA A 30 7.03 -6.07 12.14
N LEU A 31 6.46 -5.73 10.97
CA LEU A 31 5.84 -6.69 10.06
C LEU A 31 6.83 -7.38 9.12
N THR A 32 7.84 -6.65 8.64
CA THR A 32 8.69 -7.10 7.52
C THR A 32 10.15 -7.30 7.90
N GLY A 33 10.56 -6.84 9.08
CA GLY A 33 11.97 -6.72 9.47
C GLY A 33 12.73 -5.62 8.72
N CYS A 34 12.10 -4.83 7.84
CA CYS A 34 12.76 -3.72 7.14
C CYS A 34 13.50 -2.83 8.14
N SER A 35 14.74 -2.42 7.83
CA SER A 35 15.60 -1.62 8.71
C SER A 35 16.04 -2.27 10.04
N GLY A 36 15.55 -3.47 10.39
CA GLY A 36 15.86 -4.13 11.66
C GLY A 36 17.16 -4.97 11.69
N SER A 37 17.79 -5.21 10.53
CA SER A 37 19.03 -6.00 10.44
C SER A 37 20.28 -5.11 10.31
N CYS A 38 20.63 -4.68 9.10
CA CYS A 38 21.81 -3.84 8.87
C CYS A 38 21.53 -2.34 8.93
N GLY A 39 20.25 -1.92 9.00
CA GLY A 39 19.83 -0.51 9.08
C GLY A 39 20.04 0.35 7.82
N ARG A 40 20.85 -0.08 6.84
CA ARG A 40 21.25 0.73 5.67
C ARG A 40 20.12 1.21 4.77
N CYS A 41 18.95 0.57 4.83
CA CYS A 41 17.78 0.93 4.04
C CYS A 41 16.87 1.95 4.72
N ARG A 42 17.19 2.40 5.95
CA ARG A 42 16.31 3.23 6.78
C ARG A 42 15.81 4.48 6.06
N ASP A 43 16.72 5.36 5.66
CA ASP A 43 16.37 6.65 5.04
C ASP A 43 15.57 6.43 3.74
N HIS A 44 15.94 5.40 2.98
CA HIS A 44 15.22 5.06 1.75
C HIS A 44 13.82 4.50 2.02
N ALA A 45 13.66 3.67 3.05
CA ALA A 45 12.36 3.14 3.45
C ALA A 45 11.44 4.25 3.95
N GLU A 46 11.94 5.17 4.78
CA GLU A 46 11.20 6.35 5.25
C GLU A 46 10.75 7.23 4.07
N ALA A 47 11.64 7.51 3.11
CA ALA A 47 11.29 8.27 1.91
C ALA A 47 10.18 7.59 1.07
N VAL A 48 10.19 6.26 0.96
CA VAL A 48 9.13 5.51 0.26
C VAL A 48 7.81 5.60 1.02
N ILE A 49 7.82 5.54 2.35
CA ILE A 49 6.62 5.71 3.19
C ILE A 49 6.04 7.10 2.98
N GLU A 50 6.86 8.15 3.15
CA GLU A 50 6.44 9.55 2.96
C GLU A 50 5.87 9.80 1.56
N ALA A 51 6.56 9.32 0.51
CA ALA A 51 6.07 9.43 -0.86
C ALA A 51 4.74 8.70 -1.08
N SER A 52 4.52 7.60 -0.37
CA SER A 52 3.27 6.83 -0.43
C SER A 52 2.11 7.56 0.25
N LEU A 53 2.39 8.28 1.34
CA LEU A 53 1.42 9.10 2.06
C LEU A 53 1.08 10.41 1.32
N ALA A 54 2.08 11.03 0.68
CA ALA A 54 1.89 12.27 -0.07
C ALA A 54 1.09 12.08 -1.37
N ARG A 55 1.10 10.86 -1.93
CA ARG A 55 0.27 10.53 -3.09
C ARG A 55 -1.16 10.29 -2.61
N PRO A 56 -2.16 11.04 -3.09
CA PRO A 56 -3.54 10.73 -2.77
C PRO A 56 -3.85 9.32 -3.30
N VAL A 57 -3.99 8.37 -2.38
CA VAL A 57 -4.55 7.06 -2.67
C VAL A 57 -5.94 7.36 -3.21
N ARG A 58 -6.15 7.13 -4.51
CA ARG A 58 -7.52 7.13 -5.03
C ARG A 58 -8.19 5.95 -4.32
N PRO A 59 -9.16 6.18 -3.42
CA PRO A 59 -9.89 5.06 -2.87
C PRO A 59 -10.45 4.31 -4.08
N SER A 60 -10.18 3.01 -4.16
CA SER A 60 -10.89 2.13 -5.08
C SER A 60 -12.31 2.01 -4.54
N LEU A 61 -13.10 3.06 -4.75
CA LEU A 61 -14.55 2.98 -4.62
C LEU A 61 -15.03 1.98 -5.67
N PRO A 62 -16.01 1.11 -5.33
CA PRO A 62 -16.70 0.36 -6.35
C PRO A 62 -17.30 1.38 -7.32
N VAL A 63 -16.87 1.34 -8.57
CA VAL A 63 -17.52 2.10 -9.65
C VAL A 63 -18.90 1.46 -9.79
N VAL A 64 -19.91 2.07 -9.16
CA VAL A 64 -21.30 1.75 -9.45
C VAL A 64 -21.62 2.43 -10.78
N ASP A 65 -21.66 1.64 -11.85
CA ASP A 65 -22.12 2.11 -13.15
C ASP A 65 -23.64 2.35 -13.06
N PRO A 66 -24.14 3.60 -13.12
CA PRO A 66 -25.57 3.90 -13.01
C PRO A 66 -26.40 3.38 -14.20
N SER A 67 -25.77 2.77 -15.19
CA SER A 67 -26.40 2.23 -16.40
C SER A 67 -26.86 0.77 -16.27
N ASN A 68 -26.52 0.06 -15.19
CA ASN A 68 -26.85 -1.37 -15.04
C ASN A 68 -27.98 -1.65 -14.03
N ASP A 69 -28.77 -0.64 -13.69
CA ASP A 69 -29.92 -0.73 -12.77
C ASP A 69 -31.26 -0.74 -13.54
N PHE A 70 -31.39 -1.63 -14.54
CA PHE A 70 -32.68 -1.84 -15.20
C PHE A 70 -33.23 -3.24 -14.93
N PRO A 71 -33.91 -3.46 -13.79
CA PRO A 71 -34.77 -4.61 -13.59
C PRO A 71 -36.17 -4.28 -14.14
N LEU A 72 -36.34 -4.16 -15.47
CA LEU A 72 -37.67 -3.98 -16.06
C LEU A 72 -37.77 -4.64 -17.43
N LEU A 73 -38.02 -5.96 -17.44
CA LEU A 73 -39.17 -6.52 -18.16
C LEU A 73 -39.45 -7.98 -17.70
N ASN A 74 -40.43 -8.12 -16.80
CA ASN A 74 -41.45 -9.19 -16.70
C ASN A 74 -40.98 -10.66 -16.79
N THR A 75 -41.18 -11.53 -15.79
CA THR A 75 -42.51 -11.88 -15.21
C THR A 75 -43.58 -12.07 -16.28
N ALA A 76 -43.44 -13.12 -17.09
CA ALA A 76 -44.51 -13.88 -17.70
C ALA A 76 -43.99 -15.27 -18.10
#